data_AF-A0A528FSY8-F1
#
_entry.id   AF-A0A528FSY8-F1
#
_cell.length_a   1.000
_cell.length_b   1.000
_cell.length_c   1.000
_cell.angle_alpha   90.00
_cell.angle_beta   90.00
_cell.angle_gamma   90.00
#
_symmetry.space_group_name_H-M   'P 1'
#
loop_
_entity.id
_entity.type
_entity.pdbx_description
1 polymer ?
#
loop_
_entity_poly.entity_id
_entity_poly.type
_entity_poly.pdbx_seq_one_letter_code
_entity_poly.pdbx_strand_id
1 'polypeptide(L)'
;ACPEAVVIPPDMEKYARVGREVRAMMQALTPLVEPISIDEAFLDLAGTERLHGLPPAVVLARFALGVEKEIGITVSAGLSYCKFLAKV
;
A
#
# COMPACT_ATOMS: atom_id res chain seq x y z
N ALA A 1 22.43 18.06 14.83
CA ALA A 1 21.89 18.98 13.81
C ALA A 1 22.26 18.45 12.44
N CYS A 2 21.40 18.58 11.43
CA CYS A 2 21.70 18.21 10.04
C CYS A 2 21.86 19.51 9.23
N PRO A 3 23.08 20.08 9.15
CA PRO A 3 23.30 21.40 8.54
C PRO A 3 23.11 21.41 7.02
N GLU A 4 23.13 20.24 6.38
CA GLU A 4 22.98 20.06 4.93
C GLU A 4 21.54 19.67 4.52
N ALA A 5 20.59 19.67 5.46
CA ALA A 5 19.21 19.30 5.17
C ALA A 5 18.59 20.26 4.13
N VAL A 6 18.10 19.69 3.02
CA VAL A 6 17.32 20.41 2.02
C VAL A 6 15.84 20.33 2.40
N VAL A 7 15.21 21.49 2.61
CA VAL A 7 13.78 21.56 2.94
C VAL A 7 12.98 21.75 1.65
N ILE A 8 12.06 20.83 1.38
CA ILE A 8 11.19 20.85 0.19
C ILE A 8 9.77 21.21 0.65
N PRO A 9 9.08 22.17 0.01
CA PRO A 9 7.70 22.49 0.35
C PRO A 9 6.76 21.31 0.03
N PRO A 10 5.70 21.10 0.83
CA PRO A 10 4.75 20.02 0.60
C PRO A 10 3.87 20.29 -0.62
N ASP A 11 3.51 19.21 -1.34
CA ASP A 11 2.54 19.23 -2.44
C ASP A 11 1.37 18.29 -2.11
N MET A 12 0.39 18.82 -1.38
CA MET A 12 -0.74 18.04 -0.86
C MET A 12 -1.66 17.51 -1.96
N GLU A 13 -1.78 18.23 -3.08
CA GLU A 13 -2.57 17.79 -4.22
C GLU A 13 -1.95 16.55 -4.85
N LYS A 14 -0.63 16.58 -5.09
CA LYS A 14 0.12 15.42 -5.58
C LYS A 14 -0.01 14.24 -4.64
N TYR A 15 0.18 14.44 -3.34
CA TYR A 15 0.11 13.33 -2.37
C TYR A 15 -1.28 12.70 -2.32
N ALA A 16 -2.34 13.52 -2.30
CA ALA A 16 -3.71 13.02 -2.29
C ALA A 16 -4.08 12.30 -3.59
N ARG A 17 -3.60 12.78 -4.74
CA ARG A 17 -3.83 12.13 -6.04
C ARG A 17 -3.13 10.77 -6.10
N VAL A 18 -1.84 10.71 -5.77
CA VAL A 18 -1.07 9.47 -5.77
C VAL A 18 -1.61 8.48 -4.73
N GLY A 19 -1.99 8.94 -3.53
CA GLY A 19 -2.62 8.11 -2.52
C GLY A 19 -3.92 7.46 -3.02
N ARG A 20 -4.74 8.18 -3.79
CA ARG A 20 -5.95 7.61 -4.43
C ARG A 20 -5.62 6.57 -5.51
N GLU A 21 -4.56 6.77 -6.29
CA GLU A 21 -4.10 5.79 -7.29
C GLU A 21 -3.70 4.47 -6.62
N VAL A 22 -2.87 4.54 -5.57
CA VAL A 22 -2.48 3.35 -4.78
C VAL A 22 -3.71 2.70 -4.13
N ARG A 23 -4.62 3.50 -3.59
CA ARG A 23 -5.88 3.03 -2.98
C ARG A 23 -6.74 2.25 -3.98
N ALA A 24 -6.83 2.71 -5.23
CA ALA A 24 -7.56 2.00 -6.28
C ALA A 24 -6.90 0.65 -6.60
N MET A 25 -5.58 0.59 -6.64
CA MET A 25 -4.84 -0.67 -6.81
C MET A 25 -5.06 -1.63 -5.63
N MET A 26 -5.14 -1.12 -4.39
CA MET A 26 -5.49 -1.92 -3.20
C MET A 26 -6.91 -2.51 -3.31
N GLN A 27 -7.88 -1.71 -3.76
CA GLN A 27 -9.28 -2.13 -3.93
C GLN A 27 -9.45 -3.20 -5.01
N ALA A 28 -8.52 -3.28 -5.97
CA ALA A 28 -8.49 -4.37 -6.95
C ALA A 28 -8.08 -5.72 -6.34
N LEU A 29 -7.40 -5.73 -5.18
CA LEU A 29 -7.01 -6.97 -4.49
C LEU A 29 -8.15 -7.53 -3.64
N THR A 30 -8.88 -6.65 -2.97
CA THR A 30 -10.00 -6.99 -2.07
C THR A 30 -10.90 -5.77 -1.89
N PRO A 31 -12.22 -5.92 -1.75
CA PRO A 31 -13.09 -4.81 -1.36
C PRO A 31 -12.90 -4.40 0.11
N LEU A 32 -12.31 -5.27 0.94
CA LEU A 32 -12.13 -5.05 2.38
C LEU A 32 -10.87 -4.21 2.66
N VAL A 33 -10.92 -2.93 2.28
CA VAL A 33 -9.81 -1.97 2.43
C VAL A 33 -10.15 -0.87 3.44
N GLU A 34 -9.45 -0.85 4.57
CA GLU A 34 -9.64 0.13 5.65
C GLU A 34 -8.49 1.15 5.64
N PRO A 35 -8.72 2.42 5.27
CA PRO A 35 -7.69 3.45 5.27
C PRO A 35 -7.30 3.84 6.69
N ILE A 36 -6.01 4.10 6.88
CA ILE A 36 -5.47 4.71 8.10
C ILE A 36 -5.02 6.15 7.80
N SER A 37 -4.37 6.34 6.65
CA SER A 37 -3.84 7.62 6.18
C SER A 37 -3.89 7.68 4.65
N ILE A 38 -3.19 8.66 4.06
CA ILE A 38 -3.09 8.79 2.59
C ILE A 38 -2.29 7.66 1.96
N ASP A 39 -1.35 7.10 2.71
CA ASP A 39 -0.32 6.15 2.29
C ASP A 39 -0.41 4.79 2.99
N GLU A 40 -1.35 4.62 3.92
CA GLU A 40 -1.53 3.38 4.68
C GLU A 40 -2.97 2.88 4.70
N ALA A 41 -3.12 1.55 4.59
CA ALA A 41 -4.39 0.86 4.73
C ALA A 41 -4.21 -0.58 5.24
N PHE A 42 -5.22 -1.09 5.94
CA PHE A 42 -5.38 -2.52 6.16
C PHE A 42 -6.18 -3.15 5.02
N LEU A 43 -5.75 -4.32 4.56
CA LEU A 43 -6.44 -5.13 3.57
C LEU A 43 -6.75 -6.49 4.19
N ASP A 44 -7.99 -6.94 4.10
CA ASP A 44 -8.35 -8.32 4.41
C ASP A 44 -8.28 -9.18 3.14
N LEU A 45 -7.31 -10.08 3.10
CA LEU A 45 -7.06 -11.00 1.99
C LEU A 45 -7.53 -12.43 2.28
N ALA A 46 -8.20 -12.67 3.42
CA ALA A 46 -8.68 -14.00 3.76
C ALA A 46 -9.67 -14.53 2.70
N GLY A 47 -9.43 -15.74 2.20
CA GLY A 47 -10.28 -16.39 1.20
C GLY A 47 -10.11 -15.86 -0.23
N THR A 48 -9.13 -14.99 -0.48
CA THR A 48 -8.87 -14.43 -1.82
C THR A 48 -7.96 -15.33 -2.67
N GLU A 49 -7.44 -16.43 -2.14
CA GLU A 49 -6.49 -17.31 -2.83
C GLU A 49 -7.06 -17.90 -4.13
N ARG A 50 -8.35 -18.27 -4.13
CA ARG A 50 -9.00 -18.79 -5.34
C ARG A 50 -9.23 -17.69 -6.38
N LEU A 51 -9.49 -16.46 -5.95
CA LEU A 51 -9.65 -15.31 -6.83
C LEU A 51 -8.34 -14.96 -7.53
N HIS A 52 -7.24 -14.94 -6.76
CA HIS A 52 -5.92 -14.53 -7.25
C HIS A 52 -5.09 -15.68 -7.81
N GLY A 53 -5.44 -16.93 -7.51
CA GLY A 53 -4.65 -18.12 -7.84
C GLY A 53 -3.31 -18.20 -7.11
N LEU A 54 -3.12 -17.40 -6.05
CA LEU A 54 -1.85 -17.18 -5.38
C LEU A 54 -2.07 -16.97 -3.87
N PRO A 55 -1.10 -17.34 -3.01
CA PRO A 55 -1.17 -17.02 -1.60
C PRO A 55 -1.04 -15.50 -1.36
N PRO A 56 -1.61 -14.94 -0.28
CA PRO A 56 -1.64 -13.50 -0.02
C PRO A 56 -0.25 -12.82 -0.04
N ALA A 57 0.79 -13.51 0.44
CA ALA A 57 2.15 -13.00 0.42
C ALA A 57 2.65 -12.70 -1.01
N VAL A 58 2.35 -13.57 -1.98
CA VAL A 58 2.75 -13.38 -3.38
C VAL A 58 1.90 -12.30 -4.05
N VAL A 59 0.61 -12.22 -3.70
CA VAL A 59 -0.28 -11.14 -4.16
C VAL A 59 0.25 -9.78 -3.72
N LEU A 60 0.63 -9.62 -2.45
CA LEU A 60 1.21 -8.39 -1.92
C LEU A 60 2.56 -8.04 -2.56
N ALA A 61 3.44 -9.02 -2.79
CA ALA A 61 4.70 -8.79 -3.49
C ALA A 61 4.49 -8.29 -4.93
N ARG A 62 3.52 -8.87 -5.66
CA ARG A 62 3.14 -8.41 -7.01
C ARG A 62 2.52 -7.03 -6.99
N PHE A 63 1.68 -6.74 -5.99
CA PHE A 63 1.12 -5.41 -5.78
C PHE A 63 2.22 -4.38 -5.59
N ALA A 64 3.21 -4.66 -4.73
CA ALA A 64 4.33 -3.74 -4.49
C ALA A 64 5.13 -3.43 -5.77
N LEU A 65 5.46 -4.47 -6.56
CA LEU A 65 6.10 -4.31 -7.86
C LEU A 65 5.23 -3.54 -8.87
N GLY A 66 3.91 -3.76 -8.84
CA GLY A 66 2.94 -3.04 -9.67
C GLY A 66 2.91 -1.55 -9.34
N VAL A 67 2.84 -1.19 -8.05
CA VAL A 67 2.88 0.20 -7.60
C VAL A 67 4.18 0.88 -8.03
N GLU A 68 5.32 0.22 -7.86
CA GLU A 68 6.61 0.76 -8.30
C GLU A 68 6.64 0.99 -9.81
N LYS A 69 6.14 0.03 -10.60
CA LYS A 69 6.15 0.12 -12.06
C LYS A 69 5.18 1.16 -12.61
N GLU A 70 3.98 1.26 -12.05
CA GLU A 70 2.89 2.09 -12.58
C GLU A 70 2.90 3.52 -12.04
N ILE A 71 3.28 3.69 -10.76
CA ILE A 71 3.22 4.98 -10.07
C ILE A 71 4.63 5.56 -9.84
N GLY A 72 5.67 4.72 -9.82
CA GLY A 72 7.05 5.15 -9.60
C GLY A 72 7.41 5.37 -8.14
N ILE A 73 6.67 4.75 -7.21
CA ILE A 73 6.96 4.78 -5.76
C ILE A 73 7.03 3.37 -5.20
N THR A 74 7.83 3.18 -4.15
CA THR A 74 7.91 1.89 -3.44
C THR A 74 6.87 1.80 -2.33
N VAL A 75 6.40 0.60 -2.04
CA VAL A 75 5.54 0.31 -0.87
C VAL A 75 6.09 -0.88 -0.10
N SER A 76 5.84 -0.87 1.20
CA SER A 76 6.13 -1.98 2.12
C SER A 76 4.83 -2.61 2.60
N ALA A 77 4.84 -3.90 2.89
CA ALA A 77 3.67 -4.60 3.39
C ALA A 77 4.04 -5.54 4.55
N GLY A 78 3.27 -5.46 5.64
CA GLY A 78 3.25 -6.47 6.69
C GLY A 78 2.04 -7.39 6.52
N LEU A 79 2.25 -8.69 6.73
CA LEU A 79 1.20 -9.71 6.60
C LEU A 79 1.14 -10.53 7.88
N SER A 80 -0.02 -10.56 8.52
CA SER A 80 -0.26 -11.34 9.72
C SER A 80 -1.75 -11.70 9.85
N TYR A 81 -2.09 -12.53 10.84
CA TYR A 81 -3.46 -12.95 11.13
C TYR A 81 -4.28 -11.85 11.82
N CYS A 82 -3.65 -10.77 12.30
CA CYS A 82 -4.33 -9.64 12.91
C CYS A 82 -3.69 -8.30 12.52
N LYS A 83 -4.49 -7.23 12.53
CA LYS A 83 -4.08 -5.87 12.16
C LYS A 83 -2.88 -5.36 12.97
N PHE A 84 -2.86 -5.64 14.28
CA PHE A 84 -1.79 -5.19 15.16
C PHE A 84 -0.43 -5.72 14.71
N LEU A 85 -0.30 -7.03 14.51
CA LEU A 85 0.95 -7.66 14.09
C LEU A 85 1.31 -7.36 12.63
N ALA A 86 0.33 -7.08 11.77
CA ALA A 86 0.59 -6.68 10.39
C ALA A 86 1.20 -5.27 10.28
N LYS A 87 1.08 -4.43 11.32
CA LYS A 87 1.57 -3.03 11.32
C LYS A 87 2.85 -2.81 12.14
N VAL A 88 3.41 -3.87 12.75
CA VAL A 88 4.66 -3.79 13.53
C VAL A 88 5.85 -3.46 12.64
#